data_AF-A0A830D7W5-F1
#
_entry.id   AF-A0A830D7W5-F1
#
_cell.length_a   1.000
_cell.length_b   1.000
_cell.length_c   1.000
_cell.angle_alpha   90.00
_cell.angle_beta   90.00
_cell.angle_gamma   90.00
#
_symmetry.space_group_name_H-M   'P 1'
#
loop_
_entity.id
_entity.type
_entity.pdbx_description
1 polymer ?
#
loop_
_entity_poly.entity_id
_entity_poly.type
_entity_poly.pdbx_seq_one_letter_code
_entity_poly.pdbx_strand_id
1 'polypeptide(L)'
;MLVWDDRTSVGLLKKDGLMATHDEETEQYFQGTNVHCVLCPRNPDDGGSFVQNLQISTMFTHHQKIVVVDSDLPNGGTLDTAHHDDFHQPNYLEAAITKGGPREPWHDIHSKLVMYPDDHETWNVQLFRSIDGGAAFGFPETPEEAAGAGLVSGKDNIIDRSIQDSYIHAIRRAKNFIYIENQYFLGSCFGWDSNDIKIVSKIEAGERFTVYVVVPMWPEGIPESASVQAILDWQKRTMEMMYKDVVKALRDKDVEEDPRNYLTFYCLGNREVKKSGEYEAPEKPEPESNYLKAQEARRFMIYVHTKMMIGE
;
A
#
# COMPACT_ATOMS: atom_id res chain seq x y z
N MET A 1 6.05 -11.47 -19.37
CA MET A 1 5.29 -10.92 -18.22
C MET A 1 5.33 -11.93 -17.09
N LEU A 2 5.53 -11.45 -15.86
CA LEU A 2 5.44 -12.24 -14.63
C LEU A 2 4.23 -11.69 -13.87
N VAL A 3 3.14 -12.45 -13.83
CA VAL A 3 1.89 -12.07 -13.15
C VAL A 3 1.73 -12.95 -11.92
N TRP A 4 1.33 -12.38 -10.78
CA TRP A 4 1.13 -13.18 -9.57
C TRP A 4 0.04 -14.24 -9.82
N ASP A 5 0.35 -15.49 -9.46
CA ASP A 5 -0.56 -16.64 -9.48
C ASP A 5 -1.41 -16.66 -8.20
N ASP A 6 -2.63 -16.16 -8.29
CA ASP A 6 -3.60 -16.21 -7.20
C ASP A 6 -4.23 -17.60 -7.13
N ARG A 7 -3.65 -18.45 -6.29
CA ARG A 7 -4.13 -19.82 -6.05
C ARG A 7 -5.57 -19.89 -5.50
N THR A 8 -6.18 -18.77 -5.10
CA THR A 8 -7.58 -18.70 -4.64
C THR A 8 -8.59 -18.41 -5.76
N SER A 9 -8.14 -18.03 -6.96
CA SER A 9 -8.95 -17.76 -8.15
C SER A 9 -9.66 -19.01 -8.71
N VAL A 10 -9.24 -20.22 -8.30
CA VAL A 10 -9.85 -21.50 -8.70
C VAL A 10 -11.15 -21.79 -7.93
N GLY A 11 -12.25 -21.22 -8.42
CA GLY A 11 -13.62 -21.75 -8.39
C GLY A 11 -14.39 -21.95 -7.07
N LEU A 12 -13.75 -22.09 -5.90
CA LEU A 12 -14.43 -22.47 -4.65
C LEU A 12 -14.17 -21.55 -3.44
N LEU A 13 -13.16 -20.69 -3.49
CA LEU A 13 -12.76 -19.79 -2.40
C LEU A 13 -13.08 -18.30 -2.63
N LYS A 14 -13.72 -17.97 -3.77
CA LYS A 14 -14.07 -16.62 -4.23
C LYS A 14 -15.22 -15.96 -3.43
N LYS A 15 -15.37 -16.26 -2.13
CA LYS A 15 -16.53 -15.84 -1.33
C LYS A 15 -16.33 -14.65 -0.41
N ASP A 16 -15.11 -14.20 -0.19
CA ASP A 16 -14.85 -12.92 0.42
C ASP A 16 -14.03 -12.12 -0.59
N GLY A 17 -14.54 -10.98 -1.05
CA GLY A 17 -13.95 -10.14 -2.11
C GLY A 17 -12.58 -9.56 -1.73
N LEU A 18 -11.61 -10.41 -1.47
CA LEU A 18 -10.30 -10.08 -0.91
C LEU A 18 -9.28 -9.80 -2.01
N MET A 19 -9.38 -10.48 -3.15
CA MET A 19 -8.49 -10.28 -4.30
C MET A 19 -9.29 -10.40 -5.61
N ALA A 20 -9.45 -9.28 -6.30
CA ALA A 20 -10.07 -9.21 -7.61
C ALA A 20 -9.01 -9.27 -8.71
N THR A 21 -8.20 -10.34 -8.75
CA THR A 21 -7.22 -10.54 -9.81
C THR A 21 -7.85 -11.19 -11.05
N HIS A 22 -7.19 -10.99 -12.19
CA HIS A 22 -7.54 -11.55 -13.49
C HIS A 22 -6.35 -12.31 -14.08
N ASP A 23 -5.61 -13.02 -13.24
CA ASP A 23 -4.33 -13.64 -13.59
C ASP A 23 -4.47 -14.77 -14.60
N GLU A 24 -5.40 -15.72 -14.39
CA GLU A 24 -5.63 -16.80 -15.38
C GLU A 24 -6.28 -16.29 -16.66
N GLU A 25 -7.19 -15.31 -16.57
CA GLU A 25 -7.78 -14.66 -17.75
C GLU A 25 -6.70 -13.95 -18.59
N THR A 26 -5.73 -13.31 -17.93
CA THR A 26 -4.59 -12.65 -18.58
C THR A 26 -3.66 -13.67 -19.23
N GLU A 27 -3.34 -14.78 -18.55
CA GLU A 27 -2.50 -15.84 -19.12
C GLU A 27 -3.16 -16.47 -20.36
N GLN A 28 -4.45 -16.78 -20.27
CA GLN A 28 -5.24 -17.32 -21.38
C GLN A 28 -5.33 -16.33 -22.56
N TYR A 29 -5.51 -15.04 -22.28
CA TYR A 29 -5.58 -14.01 -23.33
C TYR A 29 -4.32 -13.97 -24.20
N PHE A 30 -3.14 -14.15 -23.59
CA PHE A 30 -1.86 -14.16 -24.32
C PHE A 30 -1.44 -15.54 -24.85
N GLN A 31 -2.19 -16.60 -24.54
CA GLN A 31 -1.88 -17.95 -24.98
C GLN A 31 -1.88 -18.04 -26.53
N GLY A 32 -0.80 -18.56 -27.10
CA GLY A 32 -0.63 -18.67 -28.55
C GLY A 32 -0.26 -17.37 -29.26
N THR A 33 -0.08 -16.27 -28.53
CA THR A 33 0.53 -15.04 -29.04
C THR A 33 2.06 -15.06 -28.88
N ASN A 34 2.75 -14.03 -29.36
CA ASN A 34 4.18 -13.84 -29.11
C ASN A 34 4.50 -13.28 -27.71
N VAL A 35 3.47 -12.96 -26.90
CA VAL A 35 3.66 -12.48 -25.54
C VAL A 35 3.86 -13.67 -24.61
N HIS A 36 5.04 -13.75 -24.00
CA HIS A 36 5.33 -14.76 -22.98
C HIS A 36 4.76 -14.32 -21.62
N CYS A 37 3.57 -14.80 -21.27
CA CYS A 37 2.96 -14.58 -19.95
C CYS A 37 3.19 -15.80 -19.05
N VAL A 38 3.67 -15.59 -17.83
CA VAL A 38 3.95 -16.64 -16.86
C VAL A 38 3.27 -16.29 -15.53
N LEU A 39 2.48 -17.23 -15.01
CA LEU A 39 1.91 -17.17 -13.67
C LEU A 39 3.02 -17.49 -12.64
N CYS A 40 3.21 -16.60 -11.68
CA CYS A 40 4.29 -16.63 -10.70
C CYS A 40 3.73 -16.82 -9.29
N PRO A 41 3.83 -18.03 -8.73
CA PRO A 41 3.40 -18.29 -7.37
C PRO A 41 4.35 -17.68 -6.36
N ARG A 42 3.80 -17.20 -5.24
CA ARG A 42 4.58 -16.76 -4.09
C ARG A 42 4.41 -17.73 -2.93
N ASN A 43 5.52 -18.26 -2.42
CA ASN A 43 5.55 -19.06 -1.20
C ASN A 43 6.28 -18.27 -0.11
N PRO A 44 5.72 -18.12 1.10
CA PRO A 44 6.40 -17.43 2.19
C PRO A 44 7.54 -18.27 2.79
N ASP A 45 8.59 -17.59 3.23
CA ASP A 45 9.63 -18.16 4.10
C ASP A 45 9.16 -18.04 5.56
N ASP A 46 8.35 -19.00 6.05
CA ASP A 46 7.69 -18.94 7.37
C ASP A 46 8.15 -20.05 8.35
N GLY A 47 8.30 -19.64 9.62
CA GLY A 47 8.58 -20.47 10.80
C GLY A 47 7.34 -20.95 11.56
N GLY A 48 6.13 -20.62 11.09
CA GLY A 48 4.87 -21.10 11.65
C GLY A 48 4.69 -22.62 11.68
N SER A 49 3.69 -23.08 12.43
CA SER A 49 3.32 -24.50 12.46
C SER A 49 2.85 -24.99 11.08
N PHE A 50 2.99 -26.29 10.77
CA PHE A 50 2.61 -26.85 9.47
C PHE A 50 1.17 -26.50 9.03
N VAL A 51 0.22 -26.47 9.98
CA VAL A 51 -1.19 -26.13 9.73
C VAL A 51 -1.34 -24.64 9.41
N GLN A 52 -0.60 -23.77 10.10
CA GLN A 52 -0.59 -22.34 9.86
C GLN A 52 0.05 -21.99 8.51
N ASN A 53 1.15 -22.66 8.15
CA ASN A 53 1.81 -22.49 6.85
C ASN A 53 0.88 -22.87 5.70
N LEU A 54 0.04 -23.91 5.86
CA LEU A 54 -0.93 -24.30 4.83
C LEU A 54 -1.98 -23.21 4.60
N GLN A 55 -2.49 -22.59 5.67
CA GLN A 55 -3.48 -21.51 5.59
C GLN A 55 -2.88 -20.18 5.07
N ILE A 56 -1.63 -19.88 5.42
CA ILE A 56 -0.97 -18.61 5.08
C ILE A 56 -0.29 -18.66 3.70
N SER A 57 0.08 -19.84 3.20
CA SER A 57 0.79 -19.99 1.92
C SER A 57 0.04 -19.41 0.72
N THR A 58 -1.29 -19.28 0.79
CA THR A 58 -2.13 -18.69 -0.25
C THR A 58 -2.37 -17.19 -0.07
N MET A 59 -1.85 -16.58 1.00
CA MET A 59 -2.12 -15.18 1.37
C MET A 59 -0.98 -14.21 1.01
N PHE A 60 0.20 -14.73 0.64
CA PHE A 60 1.32 -13.91 0.22
C PHE A 60 1.34 -13.76 -1.29
N THR A 61 1.66 -12.54 -1.76
CA THR A 61 1.56 -12.16 -3.17
C THR A 61 2.88 -11.64 -3.72
N HIS A 62 3.08 -11.76 -5.04
CA HIS A 62 4.05 -10.91 -5.73
C HIS A 62 3.44 -9.52 -5.93
N HIS A 63 3.75 -8.59 -5.03
CA HIS A 63 3.11 -7.26 -5.03
C HIS A 63 3.85 -6.19 -5.86
N GLN A 64 4.91 -6.57 -6.57
CA GLN A 64 5.71 -5.68 -7.42
C GLN A 64 4.92 -5.23 -8.65
N LYS A 65 5.02 -3.95 -9.01
CA LYS A 65 4.36 -3.34 -10.18
C LYS A 65 5.44 -2.68 -11.03
N ILE A 66 5.90 -3.40 -12.06
CA ILE A 66 7.09 -3.04 -12.82
C ILE A 66 6.79 -3.09 -14.32
N VAL A 67 7.17 -2.04 -15.03
CA VAL A 67 7.26 -2.00 -16.49
C VAL A 67 8.67 -1.56 -16.86
N VAL A 68 9.35 -2.37 -17.67
CA VAL A 68 10.68 -2.04 -18.21
C VAL A 68 10.57 -2.12 -19.73
N VAL A 69 10.92 -1.03 -20.40
CA VAL A 69 10.91 -0.91 -21.86
C VAL A 69 12.16 -0.18 -22.31
N ASP A 70 12.64 -0.51 -23.50
CA ASP A 70 13.47 0.40 -24.26
C ASP A 70 12.62 1.58 -24.76
N SER A 71 13.24 2.76 -24.88
CA SER A 71 12.58 3.97 -25.33
C SER A 71 13.56 4.83 -26.09
N ASP A 72 13.09 5.45 -27.16
CA ASP A 72 13.77 6.57 -27.80
C ASP A 72 13.85 7.78 -26.83
N LEU A 73 14.76 8.71 -27.11
CA LEU A 73 14.90 9.96 -26.35
C LEU A 73 13.60 10.80 -26.43
N PRO A 74 13.22 11.54 -25.39
CA PRO A 74 11.86 12.05 -25.27
C PRO A 74 11.52 13.11 -26.33
N ASN A 75 10.45 12.88 -27.08
CA ASN A 75 9.62 13.91 -27.71
C ASN A 75 8.17 13.63 -27.25
N GLY A 76 7.60 14.49 -26.38
CA GLY A 76 6.29 14.31 -25.76
C GLY A 76 5.11 14.45 -26.73
N GLY A 77 3.84 14.20 -26.40
CA GLY A 77 3.14 13.63 -25.26
C GLY A 77 1.64 13.57 -25.66
N THR A 78 0.83 12.67 -25.09
CA THR A 78 -0.60 12.51 -25.47
C THR A 78 -1.45 12.10 -24.27
N LEU A 79 -2.73 12.50 -24.23
CA LEU A 79 -3.82 11.83 -23.49
C LEU A 79 -5.19 12.38 -23.96
N ASP A 80 -6.21 11.50 -24.08
CA ASP A 80 -7.62 11.87 -23.81
C ASP A 80 -8.53 10.65 -23.46
N THR A 81 -9.10 10.71 -22.25
CA THR A 81 -10.19 10.00 -21.50
C THR A 81 -10.37 8.45 -21.50
N ALA A 82 -10.68 7.86 -20.32
CA ALA A 82 -10.50 6.40 -20.08
C ALA A 82 -11.56 5.63 -19.24
N HIS A 83 -12.69 6.20 -18.79
CA HIS A 83 -13.44 5.59 -17.66
C HIS A 83 -14.86 5.07 -17.93
N HIS A 84 -15.30 4.93 -19.19
CA HIS A 84 -16.65 4.41 -19.45
C HIS A 84 -16.78 2.90 -19.14
N ASP A 85 -15.73 2.12 -19.42
CA ASP A 85 -15.74 0.65 -19.29
C ASP A 85 -14.93 0.13 -18.08
N ASP A 86 -14.57 1.03 -17.15
CA ASP A 86 -13.67 0.76 -16.01
C ASP A 86 -14.29 1.27 -14.69
N PHE A 87 -15.33 0.57 -14.21
CA PHE A 87 -15.99 0.85 -12.93
C PHE A 87 -15.47 -0.09 -11.83
N HIS A 88 -14.75 0.48 -10.86
CA HIS A 88 -14.22 -0.24 -9.69
C HIS A 88 -14.93 0.20 -8.39
N GLN A 89 -15.52 -0.73 -7.65
CA GLN A 89 -16.16 -0.46 -6.35
C GLN A 89 -16.33 -1.76 -5.51
N PRO A 90 -15.31 -2.22 -4.80
CA PRO A 90 -15.36 -3.49 -4.04
C PRO A 90 -15.91 -3.33 -2.61
N ASN A 91 -16.21 -2.12 -2.15
CA ASN A 91 -16.66 -1.86 -0.77
C ASN A 91 -18.14 -2.17 -0.54
N TYR A 92 -18.90 -2.43 -1.61
CA TYR A 92 -20.32 -2.75 -1.57
C TYR A 92 -20.62 -4.07 -2.27
N LEU A 93 -21.49 -4.87 -1.66
CA LEU A 93 -22.00 -6.07 -2.30
C LEU A 93 -22.81 -5.70 -3.56
N GLU A 94 -22.55 -6.40 -4.67
CA GLU A 94 -23.20 -6.21 -5.97
C GLU A 94 -23.04 -4.81 -6.60
N ALA A 95 -21.94 -4.10 -6.30
CA ALA A 95 -21.66 -2.84 -6.97
C ALA A 95 -21.50 -3.04 -8.49
N ALA A 96 -22.19 -2.22 -9.28
CA ALA A 96 -22.16 -2.27 -10.73
C ALA A 96 -22.48 -0.90 -11.32
N ILE A 97 -21.91 -0.60 -12.48
CA ILE A 97 -22.17 0.66 -13.20
C ILE A 97 -23.67 0.85 -13.52
N THR A 98 -24.40 -0.24 -13.77
CA THR A 98 -25.87 -0.22 -14.01
C THR A 98 -26.66 0.21 -12.77
N LYS A 99 -26.08 0.09 -11.58
CA LYS A 99 -26.62 0.58 -10.31
C LYS A 99 -26.07 1.96 -9.91
N GLY A 100 -25.22 2.55 -10.75
CA GLY A 100 -24.68 3.91 -10.60
C GLY A 100 -23.37 3.99 -9.85
N GLY A 101 -23.02 5.20 -9.40
CA GLY A 101 -21.88 5.45 -8.53
C GLY A 101 -22.25 5.50 -7.04
N PRO A 102 -21.30 5.86 -6.15
CA PRO A 102 -19.95 6.30 -6.49
C PRO A 102 -19.03 5.13 -6.86
N ARG A 103 -18.22 5.29 -7.92
CA ARG A 103 -17.01 4.47 -8.08
C ARG A 103 -16.05 4.76 -6.93
N GLU A 104 -15.10 3.87 -6.69
CA GLU A 104 -13.93 4.19 -5.86
C GLU A 104 -12.89 4.94 -6.72
N PRO A 105 -12.59 6.22 -6.41
CA PRO A 105 -11.48 6.92 -7.05
C PRO A 105 -10.15 6.39 -6.51
N TRP A 106 -9.16 6.23 -7.39
CA TRP A 106 -7.85 5.65 -7.06
C TRP A 106 -6.79 6.73 -6.95
N HIS A 107 -6.33 7.00 -5.73
CA HIS A 107 -5.18 7.90 -5.48
C HIS A 107 -3.92 7.06 -5.24
N ASP A 108 -2.97 7.16 -6.17
CA ASP A 108 -1.71 6.42 -6.15
C ASP A 108 -0.58 7.28 -6.71
N ILE A 109 0.66 6.90 -6.42
CA ILE A 109 1.86 7.57 -6.89
C ILE A 109 2.71 6.58 -7.67
N HIS A 110 3.22 7.02 -8.82
CA HIS A 110 4.15 6.25 -9.63
C HIS A 110 5.39 7.07 -9.96
N SER A 111 6.46 6.38 -10.38
CA SER A 111 7.69 7.04 -10.84
C SER A 111 8.19 6.37 -12.12
N LYS A 112 8.84 7.16 -12.97
CA LYS A 112 9.59 6.67 -14.13
C LYS A 112 11.05 7.01 -13.90
N LEU A 113 11.90 5.99 -13.81
CA LEU A 113 13.34 6.18 -13.66
C LEU A 113 13.98 6.21 -15.06
N VAL A 114 14.73 7.27 -15.36
CA VAL A 114 15.44 7.49 -16.62
C VAL A 114 16.85 7.95 -16.33
N MET A 115 17.79 7.64 -17.22
CA MET A 115 19.18 8.07 -17.13
C MET A 115 19.56 8.81 -18.41
N TYR A 116 20.03 10.05 -18.27
CA TYR A 116 20.53 10.87 -19.37
C TYR A 116 21.97 11.28 -19.07
N PRO A 117 22.92 11.10 -20.01
CA PRO A 117 24.35 11.32 -19.76
C PRO A 117 24.75 12.75 -19.35
N ASP A 118 23.95 13.77 -19.68
CA ASP A 118 24.28 15.21 -19.51
C ASP A 118 23.12 16.03 -18.91
N ASP A 119 22.35 15.46 -17.99
CA ASP A 119 21.23 16.15 -17.35
C ASP A 119 21.69 16.96 -16.13
N HIS A 120 21.40 18.27 -16.11
CA HIS A 120 21.73 19.12 -14.97
C HIS A 120 20.70 19.05 -13.84
N GLU A 121 19.54 18.42 -14.07
CA GLU A 121 18.50 18.12 -13.08
C GLU A 121 18.61 16.68 -12.55
N THR A 122 19.81 16.08 -12.56
CA THR A 122 20.05 14.69 -12.13
C THR A 122 19.64 14.42 -10.68
N TRP A 123 19.11 13.21 -10.47
CA TRP A 123 18.79 12.67 -9.16
C TRP A 123 19.68 11.49 -8.82
N ASN A 124 20.17 11.43 -7.57
CA ASN A 124 20.78 10.21 -7.03
C ASN A 124 19.66 9.29 -6.55
N VAL A 125 19.51 8.13 -7.21
CA VAL A 125 18.46 7.16 -6.90
C VAL A 125 19.08 5.83 -6.49
N GLN A 126 18.52 5.20 -5.46
CA GLN A 126 18.87 3.85 -5.02
C GLN A 126 17.62 2.98 -5.04
N LEU A 127 17.75 1.76 -5.56
CA LEU A 127 16.66 0.78 -5.60
C LEU A 127 16.68 -0.08 -4.33
N PHE A 128 15.49 -0.35 -3.78
CA PHE A 128 15.31 -1.19 -2.61
C PHE A 128 14.27 -2.27 -2.89
N ARG A 129 14.35 -3.42 -2.20
CA ARG A 129 13.43 -4.55 -2.37
C ARG A 129 13.01 -5.18 -1.05
N SER A 130 11.96 -5.98 -1.13
CA SER A 130 11.57 -6.97 -0.13
C SER A 130 11.35 -8.28 -0.88
N ILE A 131 12.35 -9.16 -0.88
CA ILE A 131 12.37 -10.39 -1.70
C ILE A 131 13.34 -11.41 -1.07
N ASP A 132 13.13 -12.70 -1.32
CA ASP A 132 14.00 -13.76 -0.81
C ASP A 132 14.56 -14.65 -1.93
N GLY A 133 15.49 -15.53 -1.55
CA GLY A 133 16.11 -16.51 -2.44
C GLY A 133 15.14 -17.49 -3.10
N GLY A 134 13.92 -17.64 -2.57
CA GLY A 134 12.87 -18.44 -3.20
C GLY A 134 12.21 -17.74 -4.39
N ALA A 135 12.29 -16.41 -4.45
CA ALA A 135 11.70 -15.58 -5.50
C ALA A 135 12.72 -14.96 -6.47
N ALA A 136 14.01 -14.91 -6.12
CA ALA A 136 15.07 -14.39 -6.98
C ALA A 136 16.37 -15.18 -6.83
N PHE A 137 17.02 -15.46 -7.97
CA PHE A 137 18.34 -16.08 -8.00
C PHE A 137 19.46 -15.02 -7.96
N GLY A 138 20.69 -15.46 -7.68
CA GLY A 138 21.89 -14.60 -7.74
C GLY A 138 22.18 -13.82 -6.46
N PHE A 139 21.58 -14.20 -5.33
CA PHE A 139 22.01 -13.71 -4.02
C PHE A 139 23.39 -14.29 -3.64
N PRO A 140 24.18 -13.56 -2.82
CA PRO A 140 25.42 -14.10 -2.27
C PRO A 140 25.18 -15.37 -1.45
N GLU A 141 26.09 -16.34 -1.58
CA GLU A 141 25.98 -17.64 -0.91
C GLU A 141 26.68 -17.66 0.46
N THR A 142 27.73 -16.84 0.62
CA THR A 142 28.47 -16.79 1.87
C THR A 142 27.81 -15.83 2.89
N PRO A 143 27.77 -16.18 4.19
CA PRO A 143 27.25 -15.30 5.22
C PRO A 143 27.93 -13.93 5.26
N GLU A 144 29.23 -13.86 4.98
CA GLU A 144 29.99 -12.62 4.96
C GLU A 144 29.55 -11.68 3.84
N GLU A 145 29.39 -12.19 2.61
CA GLU A 145 28.91 -11.38 1.47
C GLU A 145 27.44 -10.99 1.65
N ALA A 146 26.63 -11.90 2.19
CA ALA A 146 25.24 -11.63 2.53
C ALA A 146 25.12 -10.48 3.53
N ALA A 147 25.86 -10.55 4.64
CA ALA A 147 25.90 -9.48 5.64
C ALA A 147 26.47 -8.18 5.06
N GLY A 148 27.49 -8.25 4.20
CA GLY A 148 28.06 -7.11 3.50
C GLY A 148 27.06 -6.39 2.59
N ALA A 149 26.07 -7.11 2.05
CA ALA A 149 24.98 -6.57 1.25
C ALA A 149 23.73 -6.19 2.09
N GLY A 150 23.76 -6.35 3.42
CA GLY A 150 22.62 -6.09 4.31
C GLY A 150 21.51 -7.14 4.25
N LEU A 151 21.80 -8.33 3.73
CA LEU A 151 20.87 -9.44 3.67
C LEU A 151 20.83 -10.19 5.00
N VAL A 152 19.69 -10.80 5.31
CA VAL A 152 19.51 -11.58 6.54
C VAL A 152 19.10 -13.02 6.24
N SER A 153 19.50 -13.94 7.11
CA SER A 153 19.03 -15.32 7.03
C SER A 153 17.58 -15.41 7.47
N GLY A 154 16.72 -15.89 6.59
CA GLY A 154 15.40 -16.42 6.93
C GLY A 154 15.50 -17.84 7.47
N LYS A 155 14.40 -18.57 7.37
CA LYS A 155 14.36 -19.97 7.79
C LYS A 155 15.01 -20.86 6.74
N ASP A 156 14.51 -20.80 5.52
CA ASP A 156 14.97 -21.63 4.41
C ASP A 156 15.70 -20.80 3.35
N ASN A 157 15.51 -19.47 3.33
CA ASN A 157 16.06 -18.58 2.30
C ASN A 157 16.81 -17.37 2.89
N ILE A 158 17.70 -16.79 2.10
CA ILE A 158 18.25 -15.46 2.35
C ILE A 158 17.19 -14.39 2.00
N ILE A 159 17.12 -13.32 2.79
CA ILE A 159 16.09 -12.28 2.69
C ILE A 159 16.74 -10.91 2.46
N ASP A 160 16.31 -10.24 1.40
CA ASP A 160 16.50 -8.81 1.17
C ASP A 160 15.35 -8.04 1.80
N ARG A 161 15.66 -7.21 2.79
CA ARG A 161 14.73 -6.34 3.54
C ARG A 161 15.07 -4.86 3.37
N SER A 162 15.78 -4.52 2.29
CA SER A 162 16.33 -3.18 2.06
C SER A 162 15.26 -2.08 1.96
N ILE A 163 14.00 -2.41 1.61
CA ILE A 163 12.88 -1.46 1.75
C ILE A 163 12.74 -1.00 3.22
N GLN A 164 12.67 -1.93 4.17
CA GLN A 164 12.53 -1.59 5.58
C GLN A 164 13.72 -0.75 6.07
N ASP A 165 14.94 -1.15 5.69
CA ASP A 165 16.14 -0.45 6.11
C ASP A 165 16.19 0.97 5.53
N SER A 166 15.78 1.15 4.27
CA SER A 166 15.66 2.47 3.65
C SER A 166 14.69 3.40 4.38
N TYR A 167 13.51 2.89 4.78
CA TYR A 167 12.54 3.63 5.59
C TYR A 167 13.13 4.02 6.95
N ILE A 168 13.81 3.10 7.64
CA ILE A 168 14.47 3.37 8.92
C ILE A 168 15.52 4.49 8.76
N HIS A 169 16.39 4.39 7.76
CA HIS A 169 17.42 5.40 7.51
C HIS A 169 16.83 6.76 7.14
N ALA A 170 15.79 6.79 6.31
CA ALA A 170 15.09 8.01 5.94
C ALA A 170 14.40 8.69 7.14
N ILE A 171 13.76 7.92 8.03
CA ILE A 171 13.15 8.47 9.25
C ILE A 171 14.22 8.99 10.21
N ARG A 172 15.30 8.22 10.42
CA ARG A 172 16.39 8.60 11.34
C ARG A 172 17.06 9.91 10.92
N ARG A 173 17.27 10.12 9.61
CA ARG A 173 17.94 11.31 9.08
C ARG A 173 17.05 12.55 8.97
N ALA A 174 15.72 12.38 8.97
CA ALA A 174 14.78 13.51 8.85
C ALA A 174 15.01 14.55 9.96
N LYS A 175 14.96 15.83 9.59
CA LYS A 175 15.28 16.96 10.46
C LYS A 175 14.07 17.84 10.75
N ASN A 176 13.16 17.99 9.79
CA ASN A 176 12.07 18.96 9.79
C ASN A 176 10.71 18.28 9.81
N PHE A 177 10.44 17.37 8.87
CA PHE A 177 9.14 16.71 8.79
C PHE A 177 9.22 15.37 8.07
N ILE A 178 8.16 14.58 8.25
CA ILE A 178 7.91 13.37 7.47
C ILE A 178 6.47 13.43 6.96
N TYR A 179 6.28 13.18 5.68
CA TYR A 179 4.99 13.00 5.03
C TYR A 179 4.89 11.58 4.49
N ILE A 180 3.86 10.84 4.89
CA ILE A 180 3.63 9.45 4.48
C ILE A 180 2.25 9.35 3.84
N GLU A 181 2.18 8.75 2.66
CA GLU A 181 0.95 8.21 2.11
C GLU A 181 1.12 6.70 1.97
N ASN A 182 0.29 5.94 2.68
CA ASN A 182 0.38 4.49 2.64
C ASN A 182 -1.00 3.85 2.76
N GLN A 183 -1.23 2.79 1.98
CA GLN A 183 -2.44 1.97 2.07
C GLN A 183 -2.62 1.35 3.47
N TYR A 184 -1.50 1.01 4.12
CA TYR A 184 -1.51 0.44 5.48
C TYR A 184 -0.57 1.21 6.40
N PHE A 185 -1.01 1.44 7.63
CA PHE A 185 -0.18 2.01 8.69
C PHE A 185 -0.34 1.21 9.99
N LEU A 186 0.36 0.08 10.05
CA LEU A 186 0.36 -0.83 11.19
C LEU A 186 1.74 -1.48 11.33
N GLY A 187 2.16 -1.80 12.55
CA GLY A 187 3.46 -2.39 12.81
C GLY A 187 3.97 -2.16 14.23
N SER A 188 5.26 -2.50 14.41
CA SER A 188 6.00 -2.37 15.68
C SER A 188 5.31 -3.07 16.86
N CYS A 189 4.72 -4.25 16.63
CA CYS A 189 4.00 -4.99 17.67
C CYS A 189 4.86 -5.39 18.87
N PHE A 190 6.18 -5.52 18.69
CA PHE A 190 7.15 -5.72 19.78
C PHE A 190 7.38 -4.45 20.62
N GLY A 191 7.08 -3.28 20.07
CA GLY A 191 7.35 -1.95 20.62
C GLY A 191 6.11 -1.20 21.06
N TRP A 192 4.96 -1.86 21.20
CA TRP A 192 3.73 -1.26 21.72
C TRP A 192 3.87 -0.65 23.13
N ASP A 193 4.98 -0.93 23.81
CA ASP A 193 5.41 -0.34 25.08
C ASP A 193 6.80 0.39 25.01
N SER A 194 7.31 0.74 23.82
CA SER A 194 8.64 1.38 23.62
C SER A 194 8.55 2.90 23.41
N ASN A 195 9.63 3.67 23.70
CA ASN A 195 9.68 5.13 23.57
C ASN A 195 10.56 5.65 22.40
N ASP A 196 10.79 4.85 21.35
CA ASP A 196 11.86 5.09 20.36
C ASP A 196 11.44 5.81 19.06
N ILE A 197 10.29 6.49 19.04
CA ILE A 197 9.86 7.21 17.83
C ILE A 197 10.60 8.56 17.67
N LYS A 198 10.99 8.89 16.43
CA LYS A 198 11.77 10.11 16.08
C LYS A 198 11.21 11.40 16.69
N ILE A 199 9.89 11.52 16.76
CA ILE A 199 9.18 12.68 17.31
C ILE A 199 9.60 12.95 18.77
N VAL A 200 9.76 11.90 19.59
CA VAL A 200 10.19 12.03 20.99
C VAL A 200 11.55 12.71 21.08
N SER A 201 12.53 12.26 20.29
CA SER A 201 13.87 12.87 20.28
C SER A 201 13.87 14.36 19.91
N LYS A 202 12.91 14.79 19.08
CA LYS A 202 12.78 16.18 18.62
C LYS A 202 12.11 17.06 19.68
N ILE A 203 11.06 16.55 20.33
CA ILE A 203 10.47 17.17 21.52
C ILE A 203 11.54 17.33 22.60
N GLU A 204 12.34 16.29 22.83
CA GLU A 204 13.38 16.29 23.86
C GLU A 204 14.46 17.36 23.62
N ALA A 205 14.79 17.59 22.35
CA ALA A 205 15.73 18.61 21.91
C ALA A 205 15.12 20.03 21.82
N GLY A 206 13.80 20.18 21.97
CA GLY A 206 13.10 21.45 21.75
C GLY A 206 13.08 21.88 20.27
N GLU A 207 13.21 20.92 19.35
CA GLU A 207 13.23 21.16 17.91
C GLU A 207 11.85 20.90 17.30
N ARG A 208 11.42 21.79 16.39
CA ARG A 208 10.16 21.59 15.66
C ARG A 208 10.28 20.40 14.72
N PHE A 209 9.36 19.45 14.83
CA PHE A 209 9.26 18.30 13.95
C PHE A 209 7.82 17.80 13.86
N THR A 210 7.31 17.58 12.65
CA THR A 210 5.93 17.12 12.45
C THR A 210 5.87 15.93 11.49
N VAL A 211 5.03 14.95 11.81
CA VAL A 211 4.74 13.78 10.99
C VAL A 211 3.30 13.84 10.52
N TYR A 212 3.12 13.77 9.21
CA TYR A 212 1.83 13.74 8.53
C TYR A 212 1.65 12.37 7.91
N VAL A 213 0.54 11.71 8.22
CA VAL A 213 0.22 10.37 7.70
C VAL A 213 -1.13 10.41 7.00
N VAL A 214 -1.18 10.00 5.74
CA VAL A 214 -2.41 9.82 4.98
C VAL A 214 -2.61 8.33 4.72
N VAL A 215 -3.73 7.80 5.20
CA VAL A 215 -4.17 6.41 5.04
C VAL A 215 -5.56 6.40 4.38
N PRO A 216 -5.99 5.29 3.76
CA PRO A 216 -7.38 5.19 3.32
C PRO A 216 -8.31 5.25 4.54
N MET A 217 -9.58 5.67 4.33
CA MET A 217 -10.55 5.75 5.42
C MET A 217 -10.79 4.39 6.07
N TRP A 218 -10.75 3.33 5.25
CA TRP A 218 -10.57 1.94 5.64
C TRP A 218 -9.85 1.20 4.50
N PRO A 219 -9.16 0.08 4.77
CA PRO A 219 -8.63 -0.80 3.71
C PRO A 219 -9.73 -1.31 2.79
N GLU A 220 -9.45 -1.43 1.50
CA GLU A 220 -10.39 -1.91 0.48
C GLU A 220 -11.07 -3.23 0.88
N GLY A 221 -12.38 -3.24 0.68
CA GLY A 221 -13.26 -4.34 1.07
C GLY A 221 -14.47 -3.83 1.87
N ILE A 222 -15.38 -4.75 2.22
CA ILE A 222 -16.56 -4.40 3.02
C ILE A 222 -16.09 -3.94 4.41
N PRO A 223 -16.41 -2.70 4.86
CA PRO A 223 -15.90 -2.14 6.11
C PRO A 223 -16.22 -3.00 7.34
N GLU A 224 -17.38 -3.66 7.34
CA GLU A 224 -17.84 -4.53 8.42
C GLU A 224 -17.22 -5.94 8.39
N SER A 225 -16.44 -6.29 7.36
CA SER A 225 -15.79 -7.59 7.26
C SER A 225 -14.75 -7.79 8.37
N ALA A 226 -14.56 -9.05 8.79
CA ALA A 226 -13.59 -9.40 9.83
C ALA A 226 -12.16 -8.97 9.46
N SER A 227 -11.78 -9.11 8.18
CA SER A 227 -10.46 -8.71 7.67
C SER A 227 -10.22 -7.20 7.82
N VAL A 228 -11.17 -6.37 7.35
CA VAL A 228 -11.06 -4.91 7.44
C VAL A 228 -11.06 -4.46 8.90
N GLN A 229 -11.95 -5.01 9.73
CA GLN A 229 -12.01 -4.68 11.16
C GLN A 229 -10.73 -5.07 11.91
N ALA A 230 -10.13 -6.22 11.60
CA ALA A 230 -8.85 -6.62 12.21
C ALA A 230 -7.72 -5.64 11.83
N ILE A 231 -7.62 -5.25 10.55
CA ILE A 231 -6.61 -4.28 10.09
C ILE A 231 -6.80 -2.93 10.77
N LEU A 232 -8.04 -2.45 10.90
CA LEU A 232 -8.36 -1.21 11.61
C LEU A 232 -8.00 -1.28 13.10
N ASP A 233 -8.17 -2.43 13.76
CA ASP A 233 -7.73 -2.61 15.15
C ASP A 233 -6.19 -2.54 15.28
N TRP A 234 -5.45 -3.20 14.37
CA TRP A 234 -3.99 -3.11 14.36
C TRP A 234 -3.49 -1.68 14.10
N GLN A 235 -4.10 -0.98 13.14
CA GLN A 235 -3.79 0.44 12.86
C GLN A 235 -4.07 1.30 14.10
N LYS A 236 -5.23 1.13 14.74
CA LYS A 236 -5.59 1.85 15.97
C LYS A 236 -4.55 1.65 17.06
N ARG A 237 -4.11 0.41 17.31
CA ARG A 237 -3.12 0.11 18.35
C ARG A 237 -1.74 0.72 18.05
N THR A 238 -1.32 0.71 16.78
CA THR A 238 -0.10 1.41 16.35
C THR A 238 -0.23 2.92 16.58
N MET A 239 -1.38 3.53 16.24
CA MET A 239 -1.63 4.96 16.53
C MET A 239 -1.62 5.26 18.04
N GLU A 240 -2.27 4.42 18.84
CA GLU A 240 -2.32 4.57 20.31
C GLU A 240 -0.92 4.51 20.94
N MET A 241 -0.07 3.56 20.51
CA MET A 241 1.33 3.49 20.93
C MET A 241 2.06 4.79 20.60
N MET A 242 2.03 5.24 19.34
CA MET A 242 2.76 6.44 18.94
C MET A 242 2.29 7.70 19.66
N TYR A 243 0.97 7.88 19.83
CA TYR A 243 0.44 9.03 20.56
C TYR A 243 0.79 8.98 22.05
N LYS A 244 0.85 7.80 22.68
CA LYS A 244 1.31 7.68 24.07
C LYS A 244 2.74 8.18 24.23
N ASP A 245 3.64 7.83 23.31
CA ASP A 245 5.03 8.30 23.34
C ASP A 245 5.13 9.82 23.19
N VAL A 246 4.41 10.39 22.22
CA VAL A 246 4.36 11.86 22.02
C VAL A 246 3.83 12.57 23.26
N VAL A 247 2.70 12.12 23.80
CA VAL A 247 2.08 12.72 24.99
C VAL A 247 3.00 12.60 26.20
N LYS A 248 3.68 11.47 26.37
CA LYS A 248 4.65 11.28 27.46
C LYS A 248 5.82 12.25 27.31
N ALA A 249 6.41 12.38 26.13
CA ALA A 249 7.52 13.28 25.89
C ALA A 249 7.15 14.76 26.14
N LEU A 250 5.95 15.19 25.72
CA LEU A 250 5.45 16.53 26.00
C LEU A 250 5.28 16.79 27.50
N ARG A 251 4.72 15.82 28.24
CA ARG A 251 4.58 15.90 29.71
C ARG A 251 5.93 15.98 30.41
N ASP A 252 6.90 15.16 30.01
CA ASP A 252 8.24 15.14 30.61
C ASP A 252 9.01 16.45 30.37
N LYS A 253 8.62 17.22 29.35
CA LYS A 253 9.16 18.56 29.05
C LYS A 253 8.32 19.72 29.57
N ASP A 254 7.22 19.44 30.27
CA ASP A 254 6.27 20.46 30.75
C ASP A 254 5.73 21.34 29.59
N VAL A 255 5.52 20.73 28.42
CA VAL A 255 4.96 21.38 27.23
C VAL A 255 3.47 21.06 27.12
N GLU A 256 2.63 22.09 27.26
CA GLU A 256 1.17 21.98 27.11
C GLU A 256 0.76 22.27 25.65
N GLU A 257 0.92 21.28 24.78
CA GLU A 257 0.51 21.35 23.37
C GLU A 257 -0.36 20.16 22.96
N ASP A 258 -1.10 20.33 21.86
CA ASP A 258 -1.83 19.24 21.22
C ASP A 258 -0.84 18.27 20.56
N PRO A 259 -0.81 16.97 20.92
CA PRO A 259 0.08 16.00 20.29
C PRO A 259 -0.13 15.89 18.78
N ARG A 260 -1.30 16.31 18.26
CA ARG A 260 -1.60 16.37 16.83
C ARG A 260 -0.80 17.43 16.06
N ASN A 261 -0.17 18.38 16.75
CA ASN A 261 0.80 19.29 16.13
C ASN A 261 2.11 18.58 15.75
N TYR A 262 2.37 17.40 16.33
CA TYR A 262 3.58 16.60 16.13
C TYR A 262 3.32 15.34 15.30
N LEU A 263 2.18 14.68 15.51
CA LEU A 263 1.77 13.50 14.77
C LEU A 263 0.31 13.63 14.38
N THR A 264 0.01 13.69 13.08
CA THR A 264 -1.36 13.86 12.59
C THR A 264 -1.69 12.86 11.48
N PHE A 265 -2.93 12.37 11.51
CA PHE A 265 -3.44 11.37 10.59
C PHE A 265 -4.63 11.91 9.80
N TYR A 266 -4.64 11.62 8.50
CA TYR A 266 -5.67 12.02 7.54
C TYR A 266 -6.13 10.83 6.71
N CYS A 267 -7.29 10.99 6.10
CA CYS A 267 -7.76 10.18 4.98
C CYS A 267 -8.35 11.08 3.90
N LEU A 268 -8.52 10.54 2.69
CA LEU A 268 -9.07 11.29 1.57
C LEU A 268 -10.53 10.93 1.31
N GLY A 269 -11.33 11.91 0.88
CA GLY A 269 -12.72 11.72 0.53
C GLY A 269 -13.19 12.77 -0.47
N ASN A 270 -14.16 12.40 -1.30
CA ASN A 270 -14.80 13.31 -2.24
C ASN A 270 -16.30 13.40 -1.99
N ARG A 271 -16.90 14.53 -2.39
CA ARG A 271 -18.34 14.75 -2.35
C ARG A 271 -18.78 15.66 -3.49
N GLU A 272 -19.72 15.19 -4.30
CA GLU A 272 -20.11 15.87 -5.54
C GLU A 272 -21.61 16.14 -5.59
N VAL A 273 -21.99 17.40 -5.81
CA VAL A 273 -23.39 17.74 -6.07
C VAL A 273 -23.84 17.14 -7.40
N LYS A 274 -25.08 16.63 -7.47
CA LYS A 274 -25.67 16.12 -8.71
C LYS A 274 -25.83 17.26 -9.72
N LYS A 275 -25.37 17.06 -10.97
CA LYS A 275 -25.43 18.07 -12.04
C LYS A 275 -26.41 17.64 -13.14
N SER A 276 -26.88 18.62 -13.92
CA SER A 276 -27.68 18.34 -15.11
C SER A 276 -26.84 17.63 -16.18
N GLY A 277 -27.38 16.56 -16.78
CA GLY A 277 -26.69 15.75 -17.78
C GLY A 277 -25.72 14.70 -17.22
N GLU A 278 -25.69 14.51 -15.90
CA GLU A 278 -24.97 13.40 -15.27
C GLU A 278 -25.60 12.04 -15.64
N TYR A 279 -24.79 10.98 -15.64
CA TYR A 279 -25.25 9.62 -15.85
C TYR A 279 -26.37 9.24 -14.86
N GLU A 280 -27.46 8.69 -15.37
CA GLU A 280 -28.57 8.15 -14.59
C GLU A 280 -28.54 6.62 -14.69
N ALA A 281 -28.35 5.96 -13.56
CA ALA A 281 -28.32 4.52 -13.50
C ALA A 281 -29.72 3.93 -13.80
N PRO A 282 -29.81 2.87 -14.64
CA PRO A 282 -31.09 2.21 -14.90
C PRO A 282 -31.63 1.44 -13.68
N GLU A 283 -30.76 1.01 -12.77
CA GLU A 283 -31.09 0.29 -11.55
C GLU A 283 -30.71 1.09 -10.30
N LYS A 284 -31.21 0.66 -9.14
CA LYS A 284 -30.87 1.24 -7.85
C LYS A 284 -30.26 0.20 -6.90
N PRO A 285 -29.38 0.61 -5.98
CA PRO A 285 -28.91 -0.27 -4.92
C PRO A 285 -30.06 -0.74 -4.02
N GLU A 286 -29.82 -1.85 -3.31
CA GLU A 286 -30.77 -2.40 -2.34
C GLU A 286 -31.18 -1.37 -1.26
N PRO A 287 -32.45 -1.34 -0.84
CA PRO A 287 -32.91 -0.47 0.24
C PRO A 287 -32.09 -0.64 1.52
N GLU A 288 -31.86 0.44 2.27
CA GLU A 288 -31.09 0.48 3.52
C GLU A 288 -29.60 0.10 3.43
N SER A 289 -29.10 -0.26 2.24
CA SER A 289 -27.70 -0.61 2.04
C SER A 289 -26.75 0.59 2.24
N ASN A 290 -25.50 0.30 2.63
CA ASN A 290 -24.44 1.31 2.65
C ASN A 290 -24.20 1.91 1.26
N TYR A 291 -24.44 1.13 0.19
CA TYR A 291 -24.34 1.58 -1.19
C TYR A 291 -25.38 2.67 -1.48
N LEU A 292 -26.66 2.43 -1.18
CA LEU A 292 -27.71 3.42 -1.36
C LEU A 292 -27.42 4.69 -0.55
N LYS A 293 -27.03 4.53 0.72
CA LYS A 293 -26.69 5.65 1.61
C LYS A 293 -25.56 6.52 1.05
N ALA A 294 -24.52 5.91 0.48
CA ALA A 294 -23.41 6.66 -0.13
C ALA A 294 -23.79 7.32 -1.45
N GLN A 295 -24.58 6.63 -2.28
CA GLN A 295 -25.13 7.17 -3.53
C GLN A 295 -26.00 8.40 -3.26
N GLU A 296 -26.90 8.35 -2.28
CA GLU A 296 -27.76 9.46 -1.89
C GLU A 296 -26.99 10.59 -1.20
N ALA A 297 -26.03 10.27 -0.33
CA ALA A 297 -25.19 11.27 0.34
C ALA A 297 -24.14 11.90 -0.60
N ARG A 298 -23.96 11.32 -1.79
CA ARG A 298 -23.07 11.77 -2.86
C ARG A 298 -21.61 11.88 -2.45
N ARG A 299 -21.15 10.97 -1.59
CA ARG A 299 -19.81 11.00 -1.02
C ARG A 299 -19.24 9.60 -0.88
N PHE A 300 -17.93 9.51 -1.04
CA PHE A 300 -17.18 8.30 -0.78
C PHE A 300 -15.71 8.63 -0.49
N MET A 301 -14.95 7.67 0.04
CA MET A 301 -13.51 7.85 0.19
C MET A 301 -12.83 7.94 -1.18
N ILE A 302 -11.73 8.67 -1.26
CA ILE A 302 -10.75 8.50 -2.34
C ILE A 302 -9.76 7.48 -1.79
N TYR A 303 -9.63 6.34 -2.46
CA TYR A 303 -8.82 5.26 -1.92
C TYR A 303 -7.33 5.57 -2.06
N VAL A 304 -6.65 5.62 -0.92
CA VAL A 304 -5.20 5.86 -0.86
C VAL A 304 -4.50 4.53 -1.04
N HIS A 305 -4.18 4.21 -2.29
CA HIS A 305 -3.39 3.04 -2.63
C HIS A 305 -1.88 3.34 -2.68
N THR A 306 -1.49 4.58 -2.41
CA THR A 306 -0.08 5.02 -2.40
C THR A 306 0.82 4.20 -1.47
N LYS A 307 2.12 4.11 -1.79
CA LYS A 307 3.20 3.62 -0.92
C LYS A 307 4.42 4.56 -1.02
N MET A 308 4.32 5.73 -0.39
CA MET A 308 5.28 6.81 -0.56
C MET A 308 5.61 7.51 0.78
N MET A 309 6.85 7.95 0.92
CA MET A 309 7.29 8.79 2.02
C MET A 309 8.22 9.89 1.52
N ILE A 310 7.98 11.13 1.96
CA ILE A 310 8.87 12.28 1.81
C ILE A 310 9.39 12.65 3.20
N GLY A 311 10.70 12.87 3.32
CA GLY A 311 11.32 13.32 4.57
C GLY A 311 12.39 14.35 4.29
N GLU A 312 12.38 15.42 5.08
CA GLU A 312 13.38 16.49 5.11
C GLU A 312 14.03 16.53 6.49
#